data_AF-A0A1M5X7U1-F1
#
_entry.id   AF-A0A1M5X7U1-F1
#
_cell.length_a   1.000
_cell.length_b   1.000
_cell.length_c   1.000
_cell.angle_alpha   90.00
_cell.angle_beta   90.00
_cell.angle_gamma   90.00
#
_symmetry.space_group_name_H-M   'P 1'
#
loop_
_entity.id
_entity.type
_entity.pdbx_description
1 polymer ?
#
loop_
_entity_poly.entity_id
_entity_poly.type
_entity_poly.pdbx_seq_one_letter_code
_entity_poly.pdbx_strand_id
1 'polypeptide(L)'
;MAGYVYHLRPKSNARFCKVGMTHGRSVEKRLRELNTQGYGGFTDWEVVSSVLVDDPVEVERSIHKRFVRSGVPSEREQEFFYATLDEVECALEPFKKISLDKHVRELGKWQKKCAHLERQVAELEEQVRDLQGKHPLKELLRASTDEIQKRVRERIEADRLRARSVNQRSYQRNCEGCGRSISKKTGLGFYRQCPSCGRKAT
;
A
#
# COMPACT_ATOMS: atom_id res chain seq x y z
N MET A 1 -10.50 -1.50 -3.98
CA MET A 1 -9.73 -1.96 -2.79
C MET A 1 -8.64 -0.94 -2.58
N ALA A 2 -8.47 -0.41 -1.37
CA ALA A 2 -7.56 0.70 -1.15
C ALA A 2 -6.12 0.38 -1.60
N GLY A 3 -5.47 1.36 -2.18
CA GLY A 3 -4.12 1.23 -2.72
C GLY A 3 -3.48 2.59 -2.95
N TYR A 4 -2.26 2.58 -3.48
CA TYR A 4 -1.55 3.82 -3.79
C TYR A 4 -1.65 4.10 -5.28
N VAL A 5 -1.89 5.36 -5.60
CA VAL A 5 -1.54 5.94 -6.89
C VAL A 5 -0.27 6.73 -6.70
N TYR A 6 0.72 6.51 -7.55
CA TYR A 6 2.04 7.09 -7.42
C TYR A 6 2.46 7.83 -8.70
N HIS A 7 3.29 8.84 -8.52
CA HIS A 7 3.95 9.60 -9.56
C HIS A 7 5.45 9.33 -9.49
N LEU A 8 6.00 8.76 -10.55
CA LEU A 8 7.44 8.52 -10.70
C LEU A 8 8.03 9.37 -11.82
N ARG A 9 9.30 9.71 -11.68
CA ARG A 9 10.10 10.37 -12.72
C ARG A 9 11.51 9.77 -12.78
N PRO A 10 12.15 9.69 -13.95
CA PRO A 10 13.56 9.34 -14.03
C PRO A 10 14.40 10.56 -13.67
N LYS A 11 15.42 10.37 -12.84
CA LYS A 11 16.34 11.45 -12.43
C LYS A 11 17.06 12.08 -13.62
N SER A 12 17.39 11.26 -14.60
CA SER A 12 18.04 11.64 -15.86
C SER A 12 17.14 12.46 -16.79
N ASN A 13 15.81 12.42 -16.63
CA ASN A 13 14.91 13.18 -17.49
C ASN A 13 13.57 13.55 -16.83
N ALA A 14 13.55 14.75 -16.25
CA ALA A 14 12.36 15.31 -15.61
C ALA A 14 11.18 15.65 -16.56
N ARG A 15 11.29 15.43 -17.88
CA ARG A 15 10.15 15.62 -18.80
C ARG A 15 9.23 14.40 -18.85
N PHE A 16 9.76 13.22 -18.52
CA PHE A 16 8.99 12.01 -18.46
C PHE A 16 8.40 11.83 -17.09
N CYS A 17 7.15 11.39 -17.05
CA CYS A 17 6.54 10.92 -15.84
C CYS A 17 5.78 9.63 -16.08
N LYS A 18 5.66 8.87 -14.99
CA LYS A 18 4.82 7.68 -14.91
C LYS A 18 3.83 7.91 -13.79
N VAL A 19 2.55 7.85 -14.11
CA VAL A 19 1.50 7.70 -13.11
C VAL A 19 1.10 6.24 -13.11
N GLY A 20 1.23 5.58 -11.97
CA GLY A 20 0.91 4.17 -11.82
C GLY A 20 0.19 3.88 -10.51
N MET A 21 -0.27 2.64 -10.34
CA MET A 21 -0.91 2.23 -9.10
C MET A 21 -0.41 0.90 -8.51
N THR A 22 -0.72 0.69 -7.23
CA THR A 22 -0.47 -0.59 -6.57
C THR A 22 -1.55 -0.97 -5.56
N HIS A 23 -1.95 -2.23 -5.61
CA HIS A 23 -2.90 -2.85 -4.69
C HIS A 23 -2.20 -3.52 -3.52
N GLY A 24 -2.20 -2.87 -2.35
CA GLY A 24 -1.68 -3.47 -1.11
C GLY A 24 -0.20 -3.88 -1.14
N ARG A 25 0.56 -3.49 -2.18
CA ARG A 25 2.03 -3.56 -2.19
C ARG A 25 2.59 -2.17 -1.96
N SER A 26 3.87 -2.14 -1.63
CA SER A 26 4.61 -0.93 -1.35
C SER A 26 5.05 -0.27 -2.66
N VAL A 27 4.93 1.06 -2.76
CA VAL A 27 5.36 1.83 -3.94
C VAL A 27 6.84 1.58 -4.26
N GLU A 28 7.68 1.42 -3.23
CA GLU A 28 9.12 1.21 -3.31
C GLU A 28 9.46 -0.17 -3.86
N LYS A 29 8.62 -1.18 -3.60
CA LYS A 29 8.80 -2.49 -4.25
C LYS A 29 8.57 -2.35 -5.75
N ARG A 30 7.51 -1.63 -6.14
CA ARG A 30 7.20 -1.35 -7.54
C ARG A 30 8.29 -0.50 -8.21
N LEU A 31 8.81 0.51 -7.52
CA LEU A 31 9.93 1.32 -7.98
C LEU A 31 11.17 0.46 -8.30
N ARG A 32 11.54 -0.44 -7.39
CA ARG A 32 12.67 -1.35 -7.60
C ARG A 32 12.46 -2.23 -8.83
N GLU A 33 11.27 -2.80 -9.00
CA GLU A 33 10.93 -3.60 -10.19
C GLU A 33 11.14 -2.81 -11.48
N LEU A 34 10.66 -1.56 -11.54
CA LEU A 34 10.79 -0.70 -12.72
C LEU A 34 12.25 -0.36 -13.03
N ASN A 35 13.04 -0.04 -11.99
CA ASN A 35 14.47 0.25 -12.14
C ASN A 35 15.27 -0.98 -12.56
N THR A 36 14.95 -2.16 -12.03
CA THR A 36 15.59 -3.42 -12.44
C THR A 36 15.26 -3.79 -13.88
N GLN A 37 14.04 -3.49 -14.35
CA GLN A 37 13.60 -3.82 -15.71
C GLN A 37 14.02 -2.81 -16.77
N GLY A 38 14.55 -1.63 -16.39
CA GLY A 38 14.84 -0.56 -17.34
C GLY A 38 13.57 -0.02 -18.01
N TYR A 39 12.49 0.12 -17.23
CA TYR A 39 11.18 0.47 -17.75
C TYR A 39 11.21 1.82 -18.49
N GLY A 40 10.75 1.83 -19.76
CA GLY A 40 10.78 3.02 -20.62
C GLY A 40 12.19 3.45 -21.05
N GLY A 41 13.19 2.59 -20.91
CA GLY A 41 14.60 2.91 -21.18
C GLY A 41 15.32 3.57 -20.00
N PHE A 42 14.67 3.69 -18.84
CA PHE A 42 15.23 4.33 -17.64
C PHE A 42 15.36 3.33 -16.49
N THR A 43 16.46 3.41 -15.74
CA THR A 43 16.76 2.58 -14.56
C THR A 43 16.89 3.40 -13.26
N ASP A 44 16.61 4.69 -13.35
CA ASP A 44 16.84 5.70 -12.33
C ASP A 44 15.55 6.43 -11.94
N TRP A 45 14.42 5.71 -11.98
CA TRP A 45 13.14 6.21 -11.48
C TRP A 45 13.22 6.53 -10.00
N GLU A 46 12.56 7.60 -9.61
CA GLU A 46 12.29 7.98 -8.23
C GLU A 46 10.80 8.25 -8.00
N VAL A 47 10.36 8.07 -6.76
CA VAL A 47 9.00 8.41 -6.34
C VAL A 47 8.97 9.90 -6.00
N VAL A 48 8.14 10.64 -6.73
CA VAL A 48 7.97 12.07 -6.50
C VAL A 48 6.83 12.32 -5.53
N SER A 49 5.68 11.70 -5.79
CA SER A 49 4.55 11.74 -4.86
C SER A 49 3.74 10.44 -4.92
N SER A 50 2.99 10.18 -3.86
CA SER A 50 2.04 9.06 -3.82
C SER A 50 0.86 9.42 -2.94
N VAL A 51 -0.32 8.94 -3.34
CA VAL A 51 -1.58 9.20 -2.65
C VAL A 51 -2.27 7.87 -2.39
N LEU A 52 -2.80 7.72 -1.17
CA LEU A 52 -3.61 6.57 -0.80
C LEU A 52 -5.05 6.84 -1.20
N VAL A 53 -5.64 5.93 -1.97
CA VAL A 53 -6.99 6.05 -2.53
C VAL A 53 -7.79 4.75 -2.35
N ASP A 54 -9.12 4.85 -2.36
CA ASP A 54 -10.02 3.70 -2.11
C ASP A 54 -10.11 2.77 -3.33
N ASP A 55 -10.10 3.38 -4.52
CA ASP A 55 -10.08 2.71 -5.80
C ASP A 55 -8.90 3.24 -6.64
N PRO A 56 -7.70 2.64 -6.50
CA PRO A 56 -6.53 3.07 -7.24
C PRO A 56 -6.67 2.91 -8.76
N VAL A 57 -7.49 1.95 -9.22
CA VAL A 57 -7.72 1.69 -10.65
C VAL A 57 -8.54 2.82 -11.26
N GLU A 58 -9.62 3.22 -10.57
CA GLU A 58 -10.46 4.32 -11.03
C GLU A 58 -9.68 5.65 -11.05
N VAL A 59 -8.92 5.92 -10.00
CA VAL A 59 -8.13 7.16 -9.89
C VAL A 59 -7.02 7.21 -10.95
N GLU A 60 -6.23 6.14 -11.11
CA GLU A 60 -5.21 6.05 -12.16
C GLU A 60 -5.82 6.28 -13.55
N ARG A 61 -6.92 5.58 -13.86
CA ARG A 61 -7.64 5.75 -15.13
C ARG A 61 -8.13 7.18 -15.32
N SER A 62 -8.64 7.83 -14.27
CA SER A 62 -9.08 9.23 -14.32
C SER A 62 -7.92 10.17 -14.60
N ILE A 63 -6.73 9.91 -14.07
CA ILE A 63 -5.54 10.72 -14.30
C ILE A 63 -5.00 10.49 -15.71
N HIS A 64 -4.87 9.23 -16.12
CA HIS A 64 -4.42 8.86 -17.48
C HIS A 64 -5.31 9.51 -18.54
N LYS A 65 -6.64 9.51 -18.36
CA LYS A 65 -7.59 10.21 -19.25
C LYS A 65 -7.27 11.69 -19.45
N ARG A 66 -6.75 12.39 -18.43
CA ARG A 66 -6.35 13.80 -18.55
C ARG A 66 -5.08 13.97 -19.39
N PHE A 67 -4.20 12.98 -19.38
CA PHE A 67 -2.91 13.03 -20.07
C PHE A 67 -2.86 12.27 -21.40
N VAL A 68 -3.98 11.70 -21.88
CA VAL A 68 -4.04 10.95 -23.16
C VAL A 68 -3.43 11.73 -24.32
N ARG A 69 -3.67 13.06 -24.39
CA ARG A 69 -3.12 13.91 -25.46
C ARG A 69 -1.60 14.11 -25.37
N SER A 70 -1.03 13.90 -24.20
CA SER A 70 0.41 14.01 -23.91
C SER A 70 1.06 12.63 -23.74
N GLY A 71 0.34 11.56 -24.05
CA GLY A 71 0.81 10.19 -23.95
C GLY A 71 1.88 9.89 -25.01
N VAL A 72 2.94 9.20 -24.60
CA VAL A 72 3.96 8.70 -25.54
C VAL A 72 3.38 7.48 -26.24
N PRO A 73 3.32 7.41 -27.59
CA PRO A 73 2.88 6.21 -28.28
C PRO A 73 3.73 5.01 -27.82
N SER A 74 3.08 3.97 -27.31
CA SER A 74 3.72 2.72 -26.90
C SER A 74 2.84 1.56 -27.36
N GLU A 75 3.47 0.47 -27.80
CA GLU A 75 2.78 -0.77 -28.17
C GLU A 75 2.14 -1.49 -26.97
N ARG A 76 2.48 -1.06 -25.74
CA ARG A 76 1.89 -1.55 -24.48
C ARG A 76 1.06 -0.45 -23.85
N GLU A 77 0.12 -0.82 -22.97
CA GLU A 77 -0.74 0.12 -22.23
C GLU A 77 0.04 1.38 -21.82
N GLN A 78 -0.42 2.53 -22.28
CA GLN A 78 0.25 3.82 -22.12
C GLN A 78 0.28 4.23 -20.65
N GLU A 79 1.41 3.99 -19.98
CA GLU A 79 1.62 4.43 -18.58
C GLU A 79 2.68 5.54 -18.46
N PHE A 80 3.01 6.24 -19.57
CA PHE A 80 3.99 7.32 -19.61
C PHE A 80 3.48 8.57 -20.33
N PHE A 81 3.79 9.73 -19.75
CA PHE A 81 3.28 11.01 -20.22
C PHE A 81 4.37 12.09 -20.22
N TYR A 82 4.27 13.00 -21.19
CA TYR A 82 4.91 14.31 -21.11
C TYR A 82 4.05 15.23 -20.25
N ALA A 83 4.36 15.28 -18.97
CA ALA A 83 3.68 16.19 -18.03
C ALA A 83 4.71 16.72 -17.03
N THR A 84 4.57 17.99 -16.68
CA THR A 84 5.32 18.67 -15.62
C THR A 84 4.93 18.13 -14.24
N LEU A 85 5.76 18.43 -13.23
CA LEU A 85 5.47 18.06 -11.85
C LEU A 85 4.13 18.63 -11.40
N ASP A 86 3.91 19.92 -11.68
CA ASP A 86 2.73 20.66 -11.23
C ASP A 86 1.45 20.14 -11.87
N GLU A 87 1.49 19.74 -13.15
CA GLU A 87 0.33 19.15 -13.83
C GLU A 87 -0.10 17.83 -13.18
N VAL A 88 0.87 16.97 -12.84
CA VAL A 88 0.58 15.67 -12.18
C VAL A 88 0.12 15.87 -10.74
N GLU A 89 0.76 16.78 -10.00
CA GLU A 89 0.35 17.18 -8.65
C GLU A 89 -1.09 17.71 -8.63
N CYS A 90 -1.43 18.64 -9.53
CA CYS A 90 -2.78 19.16 -9.71
C CYS A 90 -3.79 18.04 -10.05
N ALA A 91 -3.37 17.04 -10.83
CA ALA A 91 -4.22 15.90 -11.15
C ALA A 91 -4.47 14.98 -9.94
N LEU A 92 -3.49 14.86 -9.03
CA LEU A 92 -3.56 14.05 -7.82
C LEU A 92 -4.29 14.76 -6.67
N GLU A 93 -4.27 16.09 -6.63
CA GLU A 93 -4.81 16.91 -5.54
C GLU A 93 -6.26 16.56 -5.11
N PRO A 94 -7.22 16.33 -6.04
CA PRO A 94 -8.58 15.96 -5.65
C PRO A 94 -8.66 14.65 -4.85
N PHE A 95 -7.68 13.77 -5.03
CA PHE A 95 -7.62 12.43 -4.46
C PHE A 95 -6.76 12.35 -3.19
N LYS A 96 -6.02 13.42 -2.83
CA LYS A 96 -5.32 13.53 -1.53
C LYS A 96 -6.26 13.54 -0.32
N LYS A 97 -7.59 13.54 -0.55
CA LYS A 97 -8.65 13.73 0.44
C LYS A 97 -9.10 12.49 1.20
N ILE A 98 -8.45 11.32 1.08
CA ILE A 98 -8.73 10.26 2.06
C ILE A 98 -8.29 10.78 3.42
N SER A 99 -9.27 11.20 4.23
CA SER A 99 -9.01 11.60 5.59
C SER A 99 -8.39 10.41 6.31
N LEU A 100 -7.37 10.69 7.11
CA LEU A 100 -6.74 9.72 7.99
C LEU A 100 -7.81 8.92 8.75
N ASP A 101 -8.92 9.56 9.14
CA ASP A 101 -10.06 8.93 9.80
C ASP A 101 -10.77 7.87 8.97
N LYS A 102 -10.89 8.05 7.64
CA LYS A 102 -11.47 7.05 6.75
C LYS A 102 -10.52 5.85 6.63
N HIS A 103 -9.22 6.12 6.49
CA HIS A 103 -8.21 5.05 6.43
C HIS A 103 -8.13 4.25 7.75
N VAL A 104 -8.12 4.94 8.90
CA VAL A 104 -8.12 4.31 10.23
C VAL A 104 -9.39 3.48 10.44
N ARG A 105 -10.56 3.95 9.98
CA ARG A 105 -11.79 3.16 10.03
C ARG A 105 -11.70 1.89 9.20
N GLU A 106 -11.16 1.96 7.98
CA GLU A 106 -10.95 0.79 7.13
C GLU A 106 -9.95 -0.19 7.74
N LEU A 107 -8.83 0.31 8.30
CA LEU A 107 -7.89 -0.53 9.06
C LEU A 107 -8.57 -1.23 10.24
N GLY A 108 -9.44 -0.53 10.97
CA GLY A 108 -10.22 -1.11 12.06
C GLY A 108 -11.17 -2.22 11.59
N LYS A 109 -11.81 -2.08 10.43
CA LYS A 109 -12.63 -3.15 9.83
C LYS A 109 -11.79 -4.38 9.49
N TRP A 110 -10.62 -4.17 8.90
CA TRP A 110 -9.71 -5.27 8.56
C TRP A 110 -9.15 -5.97 9.80
N GLN A 111 -8.77 -5.24 10.83
CA GLN A 111 -8.33 -5.82 12.11
C GLN A 111 -9.42 -6.70 12.73
N LYS A 112 -10.68 -6.25 12.73
CA LYS A 112 -11.83 -7.05 13.19
C LYS A 112 -12.01 -8.32 12.36
N LYS A 113 -11.87 -8.23 11.03
CA LYS A 113 -11.96 -9.38 10.14
C LYS A 113 -10.83 -10.40 10.39
N CYS A 114 -9.60 -9.93 10.57
CA CYS A 114 -8.47 -10.81 10.92
C CYS A 114 -8.70 -11.51 12.26
N ALA A 115 -9.13 -10.77 13.30
CA ALA A 115 -9.43 -11.35 14.60
C ALA A 115 -10.61 -12.35 14.56
N HIS A 116 -11.55 -12.20 13.63
CA HIS A 116 -12.61 -13.17 13.40
C HIS A 116 -12.08 -14.44 12.72
N LEU A 117 -11.26 -14.29 11.67
CA LEU A 117 -10.64 -15.42 10.98
C LEU A 117 -9.69 -16.20 11.90
N GLU A 118 -8.90 -15.52 12.74
CA GLU A 118 -8.03 -16.16 13.73
C GLU A 118 -8.83 -17.02 14.72
N ARG A 119 -10.03 -16.58 15.13
CA ARG A 119 -10.93 -17.39 15.96
C ARG A 119 -11.48 -18.61 15.22
N GLN A 120 -11.94 -18.45 13.98
CA GLN A 120 -12.43 -19.58 13.18
C GLN A 120 -11.36 -20.63 12.94
N VAL A 121 -10.11 -20.20 12.72
CA VAL A 121 -8.97 -21.11 12.57
C VAL A 121 -8.74 -21.86 13.87
N ALA A 122 -8.73 -21.19 15.02
CA ALA A 122 -8.58 -21.85 16.32
C ALA A 122 -9.69 -22.88 16.60
N GLU A 123 -10.94 -22.57 16.28
CA GLU A 123 -12.08 -23.51 16.40
C GLU A 123 -11.92 -24.73 15.49
N LEU A 124 -11.50 -24.52 14.23
CA LEU A 124 -11.23 -25.61 13.30
C LEU A 124 -10.05 -26.48 13.75
N GLU A 125 -8.99 -25.87 14.28
CA GLU A 125 -7.85 -26.61 14.85
C GLU A 125 -8.28 -27.51 16.03
N GLU A 126 -9.20 -27.03 16.88
CA GLU A 126 -9.76 -27.82 17.99
C GLU A 126 -10.63 -28.98 17.49
N GLN A 127 -11.51 -28.73 16.53
CA GLN A 127 -12.35 -29.77 15.92
C GLN A 127 -11.50 -30.87 15.27
N VAL A 128 -10.43 -30.48 14.57
CA VAL A 128 -9.52 -31.45 13.96
C VAL A 128 -8.77 -32.25 15.01
N ARG A 129 -8.31 -31.63 16.12
CA ARG A 129 -7.71 -32.36 17.24
C ARG A 129 -8.65 -33.43 17.80
N ASP A 130 -9.92 -33.09 18.03
CA ASP A 130 -10.93 -34.02 18.54
C ASP A 130 -11.20 -35.18 17.56
N LEU A 131 -11.30 -34.88 16.26
CA LEU A 131 -11.47 -35.90 15.20
C LEU A 131 -10.24 -36.81 15.06
N GLN A 132 -9.02 -36.27 15.14
CA GLN A 132 -7.78 -37.05 15.09
C GLN A 132 -7.65 -38.02 16.28
N GLY A 133 -8.19 -37.67 17.45
CA GLY A 133 -8.26 -38.57 18.61
C GLY A 133 -9.17 -39.78 18.40
N LYS A 134 -10.17 -39.67 17.52
CA LYS A 134 -11.24 -40.66 17.33
C LYS A 134 -11.08 -41.52 16.06
N HIS A 135 -10.30 -41.09 15.06
CA HIS A 135 -10.30 -41.72 13.74
C HIS A 135 -9.11 -42.69 13.50
N PRO A 136 -9.33 -43.89 12.90
CA PRO A 136 -8.26 -44.84 12.58
C PRO A 136 -7.29 -44.38 11.48
N LEU A 137 -7.70 -43.42 10.63
CA LEU A 137 -6.88 -42.80 9.56
C LEU A 137 -6.16 -41.50 9.99
N LYS A 138 -5.93 -41.35 11.29
CA LYS A 138 -5.35 -40.17 11.96
C LYS A 138 -4.05 -39.62 11.33
N GLU A 139 -3.21 -40.46 10.72
CA GLU A 139 -1.98 -39.99 10.08
C GLU A 139 -2.21 -39.29 8.72
N LEU A 140 -3.13 -39.80 7.90
CA LEU A 140 -3.52 -39.16 6.63
C LEU A 140 -4.25 -37.84 6.87
N LEU A 141 -5.11 -37.79 7.91
CA LEU A 141 -5.77 -36.56 8.34
C LEU A 141 -4.77 -35.53 8.87
N ARG A 142 -3.75 -35.93 9.64
CA ARG A 142 -2.69 -35.01 10.11
C ARG A 142 -1.98 -34.31 8.97
N ALA A 143 -1.50 -35.05 7.98
CA ALA A 143 -0.77 -34.48 6.84
C ALA A 143 -1.60 -33.44 6.07
N SER A 144 -2.88 -33.73 5.80
CA SER A 144 -3.78 -32.79 5.12
C SER A 144 -4.09 -31.56 5.98
N THR A 145 -4.25 -31.74 7.30
CA THR A 145 -4.52 -30.64 8.22
C THR A 145 -3.32 -29.71 8.35
N ASP A 146 -2.12 -30.26 8.50
CA ASP A 146 -0.88 -29.50 8.63
C ASP A 146 -0.65 -28.63 7.39
N GLU A 147 -0.96 -29.13 6.19
CA GLU A 147 -0.86 -28.35 4.97
C GLU A 147 -1.89 -27.22 4.89
N ILE A 148 -3.13 -27.45 5.33
CA ILE A 148 -4.15 -26.39 5.42
C ILE A 148 -3.73 -25.33 6.45
N GLN A 149 -3.30 -25.74 7.64
CA GLN A 149 -2.82 -24.84 8.69
C GLN A 149 -1.63 -24.00 8.21
N LYS A 150 -0.69 -24.62 7.49
CA LYS A 150 0.45 -23.91 6.90
C LYS A 150 -0.02 -22.81 5.95
N ARG A 151 -0.92 -23.12 5.00
CA ARG A 151 -1.45 -22.13 4.03
C ARG A 151 -2.21 -20.99 4.73
N VAL A 152 -2.94 -21.30 5.79
CA VAL A 152 -3.65 -20.30 6.58
C VAL A 152 -2.66 -19.38 7.31
N ARG A 153 -1.64 -19.92 7.96
CA ARG A 153 -0.60 -19.14 8.65
C ARG A 153 0.17 -18.25 7.69
N GLU A 154 0.56 -18.77 6.53
CA GLU A 154 1.20 -17.98 5.46
C GLU A 154 0.34 -16.79 5.03
N ARG A 155 -0.98 -16.99 4.93
CA ARG A 155 -1.92 -15.92 4.56
C ARG A 155 -2.08 -14.88 5.66
N ILE A 156 -2.17 -15.30 6.92
CA ILE A 156 -2.22 -14.40 8.07
C ILE A 156 -0.93 -13.55 8.15
N GLU A 157 0.24 -14.17 7.99
CA GLU A 157 1.51 -13.45 8.05
C GLU A 157 1.67 -12.47 6.88
N ALA A 158 1.23 -12.84 5.68
CA ALA A 158 1.18 -11.92 4.54
C ALA A 158 0.27 -10.71 4.82
N ASP A 159 -0.87 -10.91 5.48
CA ASP A 159 -1.79 -9.83 5.86
C ASP A 159 -1.22 -8.96 7.00
N ARG A 160 -0.50 -9.55 7.95
CA ARG A 160 0.23 -8.82 9.00
C ARG A 160 1.37 -7.98 8.42
N LEU A 161 2.14 -8.51 7.48
CA LEU A 161 3.18 -7.76 6.77
C LEU A 161 2.57 -6.61 5.96
N ARG A 162 1.42 -6.82 5.31
CA ARG A 162 0.65 -5.74 4.66
C ARG A 162 0.26 -4.67 5.67
N ALA A 163 -0.35 -5.04 6.80
CA ALA A 163 -0.72 -4.09 7.85
C ALA A 163 0.47 -3.33 8.44
N ARG A 164 1.61 -4.00 8.67
CA ARG A 164 2.86 -3.38 9.14
C ARG A 164 3.45 -2.42 8.11
N SER A 165 3.44 -2.75 6.83
CA SER A 165 3.94 -1.87 5.76
C SER A 165 3.11 -0.59 5.63
N VAL A 166 1.80 -0.69 5.88
CA VAL A 166 0.89 0.45 5.98
C VAL A 166 1.19 1.27 7.25
N ASN A 167 1.46 0.62 8.39
CA ASN A 167 1.78 1.30 9.65
C ASN A 167 3.17 1.97 9.66
N GLN A 168 4.19 1.38 9.03
CA GLN A 168 5.54 1.93 8.98
C GLN A 168 5.64 3.16 8.07
N ARG A 169 4.68 3.35 7.16
CA ARG A 169 4.52 4.60 6.39
C ARG A 169 3.53 5.55 7.04
N SER A 170 3.53 5.57 8.37
CA SER A 170 2.89 6.64 9.14
C SER A 170 3.52 7.99 8.73
N TYR A 171 2.90 8.60 7.72
CA TYR A 171 2.91 9.99 7.30
C TYR A 171 4.02 10.84 7.96
N GLN A 172 5.05 11.18 7.18
CA GLN A 172 5.80 12.41 7.45
C GLN A 172 4.81 13.57 7.29
N ARG A 173 4.22 13.99 8.40
CA ARG A 173 3.51 15.27 8.45
C ARG A 173 4.56 16.37 8.55
N ASN A 174 4.47 17.40 7.71
CA ASN A 174 5.30 18.57 7.89
C ASN A 174 4.60 19.50 8.89
N CYS A 175 5.29 20.02 9.92
CA CYS A 175 4.72 21.07 10.78
C CYS A 175 4.45 22.30 9.91
N GLU A 176 3.22 22.80 9.85
CA GLU A 176 2.86 24.04 9.12
C GLU A 176 3.66 25.26 9.57
N GLY A 177 4.11 25.28 10.83
CA GLY A 177 4.89 26.39 11.39
C GLY A 177 6.39 26.35 11.07
N CYS A 178 6.99 25.17 10.89
CA CYS A 178 8.45 25.07 10.75
C CYS A 178 8.92 24.21 9.57
N GLY A 179 8.00 23.66 8.77
CA GLY A 179 8.29 22.84 7.59
C GLY A 179 8.96 21.49 7.88
N ARG A 180 9.30 21.19 9.15
CA ARG A 180 10.01 19.95 9.51
C ARG A 180 9.07 18.76 9.51
N SER A 181 9.57 17.65 8.96
CA SER A 181 8.90 16.35 8.99
C SER A 181 8.82 15.83 10.43
N ILE A 182 7.60 15.64 10.92
CA ILE A 182 7.29 15.04 12.21
C ILE A 182 7.38 13.53 12.01
N SER A 183 8.56 12.95 12.22
CA SER A 183 8.73 11.50 12.23
C SER A 183 8.45 10.93 13.62
N LYS A 184 7.77 9.78 13.68
CA LYS A 184 7.60 9.00 14.91
C LYS A 184 8.99 8.59 15.43
N LYS A 185 9.48 9.19 16.51
CA LYS A 185 10.42 8.49 17.39
C LYS A 185 9.61 7.56 18.28
N THR A 186 9.54 6.29 17.84
CA THR A 186 9.33 5.07 18.65
C THR A 186 8.16 5.04 19.64
N GLY A 187 7.23 4.11 19.40
CA GLY A 187 6.35 3.54 20.43
C GLY A 187 5.04 4.31 20.68
N LEU A 188 3.99 3.91 19.96
CA LEU A 188 2.57 4.01 20.38
C LEU A 188 1.89 5.39 20.53
N GLY A 189 2.56 6.53 20.31
CA GLY A 189 1.91 7.85 20.31
C GLY A 189 2.01 8.61 18.98
N PHE A 190 0.89 9.06 18.41
CA PHE A 190 0.90 10.10 17.37
C PHE A 190 0.98 11.47 18.05
N TYR A 191 2.04 12.23 17.78
CA TYR A 191 2.11 13.62 18.20
C TYR A 191 1.00 14.42 17.51
N ARG A 192 -0.04 14.82 18.26
CA ARG A 192 -1.06 15.77 17.77
C ARG A 192 -0.47 17.17 17.53
N GLN A 193 0.68 17.46 18.14
CA GLN A 193 1.41 18.72 18.05
C GLN A 193 2.90 18.46 17.86
N CYS A 194 3.55 19.23 17.00
CA CYS A 194 4.97 19.12 16.75
C CYS A 194 5.79 19.42 18.02
N PRO A 195 6.72 18.56 18.43
CA PRO A 195 7.50 18.76 19.65
C PRO A 195 8.47 19.96 19.57
N SER A 196 8.82 20.43 18.37
CA SER A 196 9.68 21.62 18.21
C SER A 196 8.90 22.92 18.12
N CYS A 197 7.71 22.92 17.52
CA CYS A 197 6.97 24.15 17.19
C CYS A 197 5.64 24.31 17.98
N GLY A 198 5.19 23.27 18.70
CA GLY A 198 3.92 23.24 19.44
C GLY A 198 2.65 23.26 18.58
N ARG A 199 2.76 23.50 17.27
CA ARG A 199 1.61 23.59 16.36
C ARG A 199 1.08 22.22 15.95
N LYS A 200 -0.21 22.16 15.64
CA LYS A 200 -0.90 20.94 15.23
C LYS A 200 -0.31 20.39 13.93
N ALA A 201 -0.25 19.07 13.84
CA ALA A 201 0.13 18.38 12.62
C ALA A 201 -1.15 18.15 11.78
N THR A 202 -1.21 18.70 10.57
CA THR A 202 -2.25 18.44 9.57
C THR A 202 -1.90 17.21 8.74
#